data_AF-A0A830D8C1-F1
#
_entry.id   AF-A0A830D8C1-F1
#
_cell.length_a   1.000
_cell.length_b   1.000
_cell.length_c   1.000
_cell.angle_alpha   90.00
_cell.angle_beta   90.00
_cell.angle_gamma   90.00
#
_symmetry.space_group_name_H-M   'P 1'
#
loop_
_entity.id
_entity.type
_entity.pdbx_description
1 polymer ?
#
loop_
_entity_poly.entity_id
_entity_poly.type
_entity_poly.pdbx_seq_one_letter_code
_entity_poly.pdbx_strand_id
1 'polypeptide(L)'
;MKNLAPIIDFQLKYRSQTVISEENNVSGHKLKPDGFDHLSEGNNSKEVTNGSSPSPSQVDESPSSKDAFFKFLSDMLMEDDLGNQPCMLHDILALQATEKSMYDALTNNLDKNPDHFTKTSGVKKNRSREDWDLTEYHRSNKQLANDIDESQLIETLNDILICSRPDRPMQICGENEQSNEGKKKNIILKGSVDLRSLLMQCAHAVANFDTKTQHDILSEIRQHSSPRGDSMERVAYYFANALEARLAGTGTALYTALNSKRISAVEILKAYKMFVNACPFRHLSNILSNSIINNLANRATTLHIIDFGILYGCQWPCLINVLSQRPGGPPKLRLTGIDFPQPGFRPAQRVEDTGRRIAKCCERFGVPFEYNAIAQKWDTIKLEDLKIEKNELLIVISMYRLHNVPDETGTAYSPRDAVLKFIKKINPDMFIHGVANGTYNSPFFFTRFKEALFHFSTWFDMFEATVPRDDKDRLLYEEQYLGKEAVNIIACEGTERVERPETYKQWQWRTSRFGFRQVPIDQEIVKHVSKVKKDYHTYFLVDEDGKWVLLGWKGRVIQGFSCWRPAHN
;
A
#
# COMPACT_ATOMS: atom_id res chain seq x y z
N MET A 1 -52.39 6.78 13.76
CA MET A 1 -52.61 5.38 14.17
C MET A 1 -51.24 4.72 14.16
N LYS A 2 -50.59 4.63 15.32
CA LYS A 2 -50.40 3.39 16.13
C LYS A 2 -49.47 2.39 15.41
N ASN A 3 -48.28 2.01 15.88
CA ASN A 3 -47.64 2.12 17.21
C ASN A 3 -46.10 2.09 17.06
N LEU A 4 -45.45 2.91 17.88
CA LEU A 4 -44.04 2.84 18.29
C LEU A 4 -43.98 2.24 19.71
N ALA A 5 -42.85 1.60 20.02
CA ALA A 5 -42.38 1.13 21.34
C ALA A 5 -42.94 -0.22 21.85
N PRO A 6 -42.08 -1.11 22.39
CA PRO A 6 -41.24 -0.80 23.55
C PRO A 6 -39.78 -1.30 23.47
N ILE A 7 -38.79 -0.41 23.38
CA ILE A 7 -37.41 -0.68 23.84
C ILE A 7 -36.80 0.60 24.40
N ILE A 8 -37.33 1.08 25.52
CA ILE A 8 -36.58 1.84 26.52
C ILE A 8 -37.09 1.37 27.88
N ASP A 9 -36.55 0.24 28.35
CA ASP A 9 -36.60 -0.12 29.77
C ASP A 9 -35.43 -1.04 30.18
N PHE A 10 -34.20 -0.71 29.74
CA PHE A 10 -33.04 -1.57 30.05
C PHE A 10 -31.76 -0.82 30.49
N GLN A 11 -31.87 0.41 31.00
CA GLN A 11 -30.70 1.12 31.58
C GLN A 11 -30.79 1.49 33.06
N LEU A 12 -31.77 0.97 33.82
CA LEU A 12 -31.85 1.21 35.27
C LEU A 12 -31.91 -0.05 36.14
N LYS A 13 -31.39 -1.21 35.69
CA LYS A 13 -31.40 -2.42 36.52
C LYS A 13 -30.14 -3.31 36.52
N TYR A 14 -28.97 -2.79 36.15
CA TYR A 14 -27.70 -3.55 36.26
C TYR A 14 -26.61 -2.82 37.06
N ARG A 15 -27.02 -2.19 38.15
CA ARG A 15 -26.15 -1.84 39.28
C ARG A 15 -26.66 -2.56 40.53
N SER A 16 -26.45 -3.87 40.60
CA SER A 16 -26.37 -4.67 41.83
C SER A 16 -26.21 -6.15 41.50
N GLN A 17 -25.29 -6.80 42.21
CA GLN A 17 -25.13 -8.24 42.44
C GLN A 17 -24.18 -9.03 41.52
N THR A 18 -23.02 -9.25 42.11
CA THR A 18 -22.01 -10.27 41.89
C THR A 18 -22.46 -11.64 42.47
N VAL A 19 -21.85 -12.71 41.95
CA VAL A 19 -21.54 -14.03 42.55
C VAL A 19 -22.51 -15.24 42.39
N ILE A 20 -21.91 -16.36 41.93
CA ILE A 20 -22.13 -17.81 42.23
C ILE A 20 -22.77 -18.73 41.15
N SER A 21 -21.88 -19.57 40.58
CA SER A 21 -21.90 -21.03 40.25
C SER A 21 -22.95 -21.72 39.34
N GLU A 22 -22.37 -22.46 38.37
CA GLU A 22 -22.50 -23.92 38.10
C GLU A 22 -23.73 -24.56 37.42
N GLU A 23 -23.36 -25.39 36.43
CA GLU A 23 -23.91 -26.70 36.02
C GLU A 23 -25.04 -26.88 34.97
N ASN A 24 -24.63 -27.56 33.89
CA ASN A 24 -25.18 -28.77 33.25
C ASN A 24 -26.48 -28.76 32.39
N ASN A 25 -26.23 -29.06 31.11
CA ASN A 25 -26.83 -30.12 30.25
C ASN A 25 -28.29 -30.08 29.71
N VAL A 26 -28.34 -30.16 28.36
CA VAL A 26 -29.04 -31.16 27.51
C VAL A 26 -30.47 -30.89 26.97
N SER A 27 -30.50 -30.79 25.63
CA SER A 27 -31.49 -31.28 24.64
C SER A 27 -32.85 -30.58 24.43
N GLY A 28 -33.29 -30.61 23.16
CA GLY A 28 -34.68 -30.98 22.87
C GLY A 28 -35.52 -30.05 21.97
N HIS A 29 -35.26 -30.11 20.66
CA HIS A 29 -36.18 -29.97 19.51
C HIS A 29 -37.68 -29.52 19.62
N LYS A 30 -38.04 -28.67 18.63
CA LYS A 30 -39.22 -28.70 17.69
C LYS A 30 -40.50 -27.88 17.97
N LEU A 31 -40.64 -26.82 17.15
CA LEU A 31 -41.70 -26.48 16.16
C LEU A 31 -43.21 -26.38 16.54
N LYS A 32 -43.71 -25.11 16.48
CA LYS A 32 -44.87 -24.55 15.68
C LYS A 32 -46.33 -25.00 15.97
N PRO A 33 -47.38 -24.28 15.46
CA PRO A 33 -47.73 -22.85 15.57
C PRO A 33 -49.28 -22.61 15.70
N ASP A 34 -49.74 -21.38 15.43
CA ASP A 34 -51.13 -20.89 15.17
C ASP A 34 -52.00 -20.61 16.41
N GLY A 35 -52.82 -19.55 16.50
CA GLY A 35 -53.19 -18.47 15.59
C GLY A 35 -54.36 -17.65 16.18
N PHE A 36 -54.52 -16.43 15.64
CA PHE A 36 -55.75 -15.63 15.47
C PHE A 36 -56.44 -14.83 16.60
N ASP A 37 -56.87 -13.64 16.13
CA ASP A 37 -58.01 -12.78 16.48
C ASP A 37 -57.98 -11.89 17.73
N HIS A 38 -58.62 -10.72 17.79
CA HIS A 38 -58.95 -9.60 16.90
C HIS A 38 -59.75 -8.60 17.79
N LEU A 39 -59.76 -7.30 17.47
CA LEU A 39 -60.74 -6.25 17.89
C LEU A 39 -60.64 -5.75 19.35
N SER A 40 -60.94 -4.50 19.73
CA SER A 40 -61.46 -3.25 19.13
C SER A 40 -61.39 -2.18 20.23
N GLU A 41 -60.84 -0.98 19.97
CA GLU A 41 -61.51 0.34 19.92
C GLU A 41 -62.01 0.98 21.24
N GLY A 42 -61.88 2.32 21.30
CA GLY A 42 -62.59 3.20 22.26
C GLY A 42 -61.65 4.15 23.05
N ASN A 43 -61.13 5.25 22.49
CA ASN A 43 -61.68 6.62 22.32
C ASN A 43 -61.65 7.57 23.55
N ASN A 44 -61.36 8.84 23.21
CA ASN A 44 -61.59 10.12 23.93
C ASN A 44 -60.49 10.58 24.93
N SER A 45 -59.76 11.69 24.74
CA SER A 45 -60.08 13.13 24.52
C SER A 45 -59.45 13.88 25.73
N LYS A 46 -58.63 14.94 25.67
CA LYS A 46 -58.84 16.32 25.20
C LYS A 46 -57.55 17.16 25.43
N GLU A 47 -57.43 18.23 24.63
CA GLU A 47 -56.88 19.60 24.90
C GLU A 47 -55.42 19.77 25.39
N VAL A 48 -54.50 20.26 24.55
CA VAL A 48 -54.18 21.67 24.18
C VAL A 48 -53.42 22.41 25.29
N THR A 49 -52.15 22.75 25.02
CA THR A 49 -51.63 24.14 24.96
C THR A 49 -50.17 24.15 24.46
N ASN A 50 -49.87 25.20 23.70
CA ASN A 50 -48.62 25.46 22.99
C ASN A 50 -47.43 25.75 23.91
N GLY A 51 -46.24 25.35 23.46
CA GLY A 51 -44.96 25.77 24.00
C GLY A 51 -43.82 25.38 23.06
N SER A 52 -43.43 26.30 22.18
CA SER A 52 -42.39 26.18 21.17
C SER A 52 -41.10 25.55 21.72
N SER A 53 -40.60 24.50 21.06
CA SER A 53 -39.32 23.85 21.36
C SER A 53 -38.43 23.87 20.12
N PRO A 54 -37.11 24.04 20.28
CA PRO A 54 -36.18 24.28 19.18
C PRO A 54 -35.90 23.01 18.39
N SER A 55 -35.75 23.18 17.08
CA SER A 55 -35.37 22.17 16.10
C SER A 55 -34.12 21.38 16.56
N PRO A 56 -34.09 20.04 16.42
CA PRO A 56 -32.87 19.28 16.66
C PRO A 56 -31.84 19.62 15.58
N SER A 57 -30.66 20.05 16.04
CA SER A 57 -29.47 20.30 15.23
C SER A 57 -29.20 19.11 14.31
N GLN A 58 -29.09 19.45 13.02
CA GLN A 58 -28.59 18.59 11.97
C GLN A 58 -27.24 18.01 12.40
N VAL A 59 -27.10 16.70 12.25
CA VAL A 59 -25.78 16.07 12.22
C VAL A 59 -25.18 16.52 10.89
N ASP A 60 -24.41 17.61 10.94
CA ASP A 60 -23.63 18.05 9.79
C ASP A 60 -22.69 16.92 9.38
N GLU A 61 -22.85 16.45 8.13
CA GLU A 61 -21.87 15.62 7.46
C GLU A 61 -20.54 16.38 7.48
N SER A 62 -19.58 15.88 8.25
CA SER A 62 -18.21 16.37 8.18
C SER A 62 -17.66 16.15 6.76
N PRO A 63 -16.79 17.03 6.25
CA PRO A 63 -16.15 16.85 4.94
C PRO A 63 -15.58 15.44 4.87
N SER A 64 -15.82 14.73 3.75
CA SER A 64 -15.53 13.29 3.68
C SER A 64 -14.08 13.04 4.11
N SER A 65 -13.82 11.95 4.82
CA SER A 65 -12.46 11.60 5.25
C SER A 65 -11.44 11.59 4.09
N LYS A 66 -11.91 11.45 2.84
CA LYS A 66 -11.11 11.59 1.61
C LYS A 66 -10.64 13.03 1.39
N ASP A 67 -11.49 14.03 1.62
CA ASP A 67 -11.17 15.44 1.38
C ASP A 67 -10.12 15.94 2.35
N ALA A 68 -10.21 15.54 3.63
CA ALA A 68 -9.19 15.85 4.64
C ALA A 68 -7.84 15.17 4.30
N PHE A 69 -7.86 13.93 3.81
CA PHE A 69 -6.68 13.20 3.37
C PHE A 69 -6.01 13.83 2.14
N PHE A 70 -6.79 14.19 1.12
CA PHE A 70 -6.26 14.80 -0.10
C PHE A 70 -5.82 16.25 0.10
N LYS A 71 -6.49 17.00 0.98
CA LYS A 71 -6.04 18.33 1.41
C LYS A 71 -4.67 18.23 2.08
N PHE A 72 -4.49 17.28 3.00
CA PHE A 72 -3.20 17.07 3.65
C PHE A 72 -2.10 16.61 2.67
N LEU A 73 -2.40 15.66 1.77
CA LEU A 73 -1.45 15.27 0.72
C LEU A 73 -1.07 16.49 -0.14
N SER A 74 -2.02 17.37 -0.45
CA SER A 74 -1.75 18.60 -1.20
C SER A 74 -0.88 19.58 -0.39
N ASP A 75 -1.16 19.77 0.90
CA ASP A 75 -0.36 20.63 1.77
C ASP A 75 1.10 20.11 1.91
N MET A 76 1.31 18.78 1.99
CA MET A 76 2.64 18.18 1.91
C MET A 76 3.35 18.47 0.57
N LEU A 77 2.61 18.40 -0.53
CA LEU A 77 3.14 18.63 -1.89
C LEU A 77 3.57 20.09 -2.10
N MET A 78 2.90 21.05 -1.45
CA MET A 78 3.21 22.49 -1.55
C MET A 78 4.43 22.90 -0.70
N GLU A 79 4.70 22.22 0.41
CA GLU A 79 5.81 22.58 1.29
C GLU A 79 7.16 21.97 0.88
N ASP A 80 7.17 20.85 0.16
CA ASP A 80 8.40 20.20 -0.32
C ASP A 80 9.07 20.98 -1.48
N ASP A 81 8.44 22.02 -2.03
CA ASP A 81 9.01 22.90 -3.07
C ASP A 81 9.87 24.07 -2.50
N LEU A 82 9.91 24.24 -1.17
CA LEU A 82 10.74 25.27 -0.51
C LEU A 82 12.14 24.77 -0.10
N GLY A 83 12.58 23.65 -0.67
CA GLY A 83 13.79 22.93 -0.27
C GLY A 83 14.87 22.82 -1.33
N ASN A 84 15.01 23.78 -2.25
CA ASN A 84 16.23 23.91 -3.06
C ASN A 84 17.37 24.44 -2.17
N GLN A 85 17.77 23.64 -1.18
CA GLN A 85 18.84 23.98 -0.25
C GLN A 85 20.19 23.70 -0.94
N PRO A 86 21.10 24.69 -1.06
CA PRO A 86 22.32 24.60 -1.87
C PRO A 86 23.41 23.67 -1.31
N CYS A 87 23.08 22.70 -0.44
CA CYS A 87 24.05 21.77 0.12
C CYS A 87 24.51 20.68 -0.87
N MET A 88 23.81 20.51 -2.00
CA MET A 88 24.09 19.45 -2.99
C MET A 88 25.23 19.79 -3.96
N LEU A 89 25.63 21.06 -4.08
CA LEU A 89 26.65 21.45 -5.05
C LEU A 89 28.06 20.98 -4.64
N HIS A 90 28.36 20.96 -3.33
CA HIS A 90 29.66 20.50 -2.82
C HIS A 90 29.83 18.98 -2.94
N ASP A 91 28.77 18.21 -2.65
CA ASP A 91 28.82 16.75 -2.69
C ASP A 91 28.88 16.20 -4.12
N ILE A 92 28.25 16.87 -5.09
CA ILE A 92 28.35 16.51 -6.52
C ILE A 92 29.77 16.75 -7.03
N LEU A 93 30.40 17.86 -6.64
CA LEU A 93 31.79 18.16 -7.02
C LEU A 93 32.78 17.18 -6.36
N ALA A 94 32.52 16.77 -5.11
CA ALA A 94 33.33 15.75 -4.43
C ALA A 94 33.18 14.35 -5.05
N LEU A 95 31.96 13.98 -5.47
CA LEU A 95 31.70 12.72 -6.16
C LEU A 95 32.37 12.70 -7.54
N GLN A 96 32.27 13.79 -8.31
CA GLN A 96 32.91 13.94 -9.62
C GLN A 96 34.44 13.94 -9.50
N ALA A 97 35.00 14.52 -8.45
CA ALA A 97 36.44 14.48 -8.19
C ALA A 97 36.92 13.06 -7.85
N THR A 98 36.11 12.29 -7.12
CA THR A 98 36.42 10.90 -6.76
C THR A 98 36.31 9.97 -7.97
N GLU A 99 35.28 10.15 -8.80
CA GLU A 99 35.08 9.43 -10.05
C GLU A 99 36.21 9.71 -11.04
N LYS A 100 36.63 10.98 -11.16
CA LYS A 100 37.79 11.38 -11.98
C LYS A 100 39.09 10.76 -11.45
N SER A 101 39.30 10.76 -10.13
CA SER A 101 40.47 10.11 -9.53
C SER A 101 40.52 8.60 -9.76
N MET A 102 39.38 7.91 -9.76
CA MET A 102 39.32 6.49 -10.10
C MET A 102 39.60 6.25 -11.59
N TYR A 103 39.02 7.06 -12.48
CA TYR A 103 39.31 6.99 -13.91
C TYR A 103 40.79 7.22 -14.18
N ASP A 104 41.40 8.26 -13.60
CA ASP A 104 42.82 8.55 -13.75
C ASP A 104 43.71 7.42 -13.22
N ALA A 105 43.32 6.75 -12.11
CA ALA A 105 44.04 5.60 -11.58
C ALA A 105 43.92 4.34 -12.47
N LEU A 106 42.78 4.15 -13.13
CA LEU A 106 42.56 3.05 -14.08
C LEU A 106 43.28 3.29 -15.41
N THR A 107 43.35 4.56 -15.86
CA THR A 107 43.99 4.94 -17.12
C THR A 107 45.53 4.92 -16.99
N ASN A 108 46.07 5.33 -15.84
CA ASN A 108 47.52 5.31 -15.58
C ASN A 108 48.11 3.91 -15.38
N ASN A 109 47.29 2.86 -15.27
CA ASN A 109 47.73 1.46 -15.20
C ASN A 109 47.85 0.78 -16.58
N LEU A 110 47.47 1.46 -17.68
CA LEU A 110 47.53 0.91 -19.03
C LEU A 110 48.77 1.33 -19.84
N ASP A 111 49.56 2.31 -19.36
CA ASP A 111 50.71 2.85 -20.10
C ASP A 111 52.07 2.38 -19.55
N LYS A 112 52.22 1.08 -19.27
CA LYS A 112 53.53 0.46 -19.01
C LYS A 112 53.71 -0.90 -19.68
N ASN A 113 53.91 -0.90 -21.00
CA ASN A 113 54.96 -1.72 -21.63
C ASN A 113 55.18 -1.31 -23.11
N PRO A 114 56.41 -0.98 -23.54
CA PRO A 114 56.72 -0.72 -24.94
C PRO A 114 57.09 -2.02 -25.65
N ASP A 115 56.61 -2.25 -26.88
CA ASP A 115 57.47 -2.74 -27.96
C ASP A 115 56.78 -2.75 -29.35
N HIS A 116 57.64 -2.53 -30.34
CA HIS A 116 57.45 -2.27 -31.77
C HIS A 116 56.54 -3.24 -32.55
N PHE A 117 55.81 -2.72 -33.56
CA PHE A 117 56.05 -2.98 -35.00
C PHE A 117 55.10 -2.15 -35.92
N THR A 118 55.53 -2.01 -37.17
CA THR A 118 55.30 -0.90 -38.13
C THR A 118 54.09 -1.01 -39.09
N LYS A 119 53.53 0.17 -39.42
CA LYS A 119 52.78 0.66 -40.61
C LYS A 119 52.41 -0.32 -41.76
N THR A 120 51.17 -0.27 -42.28
CA THR A 120 50.75 0.42 -43.54
C THR A 120 49.32 0.05 -44.04
N SER A 121 48.59 1.08 -44.50
CA SER A 121 47.60 1.20 -45.60
C SER A 121 46.45 0.18 -45.86
N GLY A 122 45.20 0.70 -45.92
CA GLY A 122 44.42 0.74 -47.17
C GLY A 122 43.21 -0.21 -47.39
N VAL A 123 42.03 0.43 -47.55
CA VAL A 123 40.89 0.07 -48.45
C VAL A 123 39.67 -0.74 -47.92
N LYS A 124 38.51 -0.13 -48.22
CA LYS A 124 37.06 -0.42 -48.06
C LYS A 124 36.55 -1.83 -48.46
N LYS A 125 35.57 -2.39 -47.69
CA LYS A 125 34.12 -2.51 -48.05
C LYS A 125 33.30 -3.40 -47.08
N ASN A 126 32.14 -2.87 -46.69
CA ASN A 126 30.83 -3.48 -46.33
C ASN A 126 30.76 -4.77 -45.48
N ARG A 127 30.10 -4.66 -44.31
CA ARG A 127 28.80 -5.32 -44.03
C ARG A 127 28.18 -4.82 -42.70
N SER A 128 26.88 -4.55 -42.82
CA SER A 128 25.83 -4.39 -41.81
C SER A 128 26.06 -5.07 -40.45
N ARG A 129 25.98 -4.25 -39.39
CA ARG A 129 25.49 -4.61 -38.05
C ARG A 129 25.23 -3.31 -37.29
N GLU A 130 23.98 -2.96 -37.09
CA GLU A 130 23.61 -1.87 -36.16
C GLU A 130 23.75 -2.45 -34.75
N ASP A 131 24.85 -2.09 -34.09
CA ASP A 131 25.05 -2.33 -32.66
C ASP A 131 24.08 -1.42 -31.89
N TRP A 132 23.30 -2.04 -31.02
CA TRP A 132 22.44 -1.35 -30.06
C TRP A 132 23.32 -0.73 -28.97
N ASP A 133 23.67 0.53 -29.19
CA ASP A 133 24.47 1.33 -28.27
C ASP A 133 23.62 1.70 -27.03
N LEU A 134 23.91 1.06 -25.90
CA LEU A 134 23.30 1.30 -24.57
C LEU A 134 23.69 2.67 -23.96
N THR A 135 24.25 3.58 -24.74
CA THR A 135 24.80 4.86 -24.26
C THR A 135 23.83 6.04 -24.35
N GLU A 136 22.65 5.88 -24.98
CA GLU A 136 21.69 6.99 -25.10
C GLU A 136 20.86 7.25 -23.82
N TYR A 137 20.89 6.35 -22.83
CA TYR A 137 20.22 6.55 -21.53
C TYR A 137 20.99 7.49 -20.57
N HIS A 138 22.11 8.08 -20.98
CA HIS A 138 22.95 8.92 -20.10
C HIS A 138 23.16 10.37 -20.52
N ARG A 139 22.41 10.88 -21.52
CA ARG A 139 22.43 12.32 -21.84
C ARG A 139 21.07 12.87 -22.24
N SER A 140 20.17 12.98 -21.27
CA SER A 140 19.03 13.89 -21.38
C SER A 140 18.65 14.41 -19.99
N ASN A 141 19.50 15.26 -19.43
CA ASN A 141 19.13 16.21 -18.39
C ASN A 141 19.83 17.54 -18.70
N LYS A 142 19.36 18.21 -19.75
CA LYS A 142 19.52 19.66 -19.87
C LYS A 142 18.29 20.30 -19.23
N GLN A 143 18.58 21.19 -18.28
CA GLN A 143 17.62 22.04 -17.60
C GLN A 143 16.61 22.64 -18.58
N LEU A 144 15.33 22.44 -18.28
CA LEU A 144 14.24 23.31 -18.72
C LEU A 144 13.57 23.80 -17.44
N ALA A 145 13.99 24.99 -17.01
CA ALA A 145 13.22 25.79 -16.08
C ALA A 145 11.96 26.22 -16.83
N ASN A 146 10.86 25.53 -16.59
CA ASN A 146 9.54 26.09 -16.84
C ASN A 146 9.00 26.49 -15.48
N ASP A 147 8.95 27.80 -15.24
CA ASP A 147 8.12 28.39 -14.19
C ASP A 147 6.70 27.86 -14.38
N ILE A 148 6.29 26.94 -13.51
CA ILE A 148 4.89 26.56 -13.39
C ILE A 148 4.24 27.71 -12.63
N ASP A 149 3.33 28.40 -13.30
CA ASP A 149 2.59 29.55 -12.78
C ASP A 149 1.91 29.18 -11.46
N GLU A 150 2.47 29.71 -10.37
CA GLU A 150 2.02 29.63 -8.98
C GLU A 150 0.51 29.90 -8.85
N SER A 151 -0.05 30.69 -9.78
CA SER A 151 -1.47 31.06 -9.84
C SER A 151 -2.38 29.91 -10.32
N GLN A 152 -1.92 29.03 -11.23
CA GLN A 152 -2.69 27.86 -11.67
C GLN A 152 -2.76 26.77 -10.60
N LEU A 153 -1.71 26.64 -9.79
CA LEU A 153 -1.70 25.76 -8.61
C LEU A 153 -2.70 26.26 -7.57
N ILE A 154 -2.73 27.56 -7.29
CA ILE A 154 -3.66 28.18 -6.34
C ILE A 154 -5.13 28.11 -6.83
N GLU A 155 -5.41 28.26 -8.13
CA GLU A 155 -6.76 28.06 -8.70
C GLU A 155 -7.21 26.59 -8.61
N THR A 156 -6.33 25.63 -8.93
CA THR A 156 -6.63 24.19 -8.79
C THR A 156 -6.86 23.79 -7.32
N LEU A 157 -6.23 24.49 -6.38
CA LEU A 157 -6.35 24.29 -4.93
C LEU A 157 -7.60 24.95 -4.33
N ASN A 158 -8.09 26.06 -4.89
CA ASN A 158 -9.32 26.73 -4.45
C ASN A 158 -10.60 25.97 -4.87
N ASP A 159 -10.58 25.31 -6.02
CA ASP A 159 -11.66 24.39 -6.43
C ASP A 159 -11.77 23.14 -5.52
N ILE A 160 -10.74 22.86 -4.71
CA ILE A 160 -10.71 21.75 -3.73
C ILE A 160 -11.17 22.22 -2.33
N LEU A 161 -11.02 23.52 -2.03
CA LEU A 161 -11.47 24.12 -0.76
C LEU A 161 -13.00 24.20 -0.67
N ILE A 162 -13.67 24.28 -1.81
CA ILE A 162 -15.12 24.23 -1.95
C ILE A 162 -15.44 22.92 -2.65
N CYS A 163 -15.77 21.87 -1.90
CA CYS A 163 -16.47 20.71 -2.47
C CYS A 163 -17.85 21.15 -2.98
N SER A 164 -17.87 21.84 -4.12
CA SER A 164 -18.89 21.55 -5.12
C SER A 164 -18.69 20.08 -5.43
N ARG A 165 -19.76 19.30 -5.33
CA ARG A 165 -19.83 17.95 -5.89
C ARG A 165 -19.10 17.97 -7.23
N PRO A 166 -18.33 16.93 -7.60
CA PRO A 166 -17.97 16.81 -9.00
C PRO A 166 -19.31 16.75 -9.76
N ASP A 167 -19.66 17.83 -10.47
CA ASP A 167 -20.80 17.88 -11.40
C ASP A 167 -20.57 16.95 -12.61
N ARG A 168 -19.55 16.09 -12.55
CA ARG A 168 -19.36 14.97 -13.45
C ARG A 168 -19.12 13.71 -12.63
N PRO A 169 -19.96 12.66 -12.75
CA PRO A 169 -19.54 11.34 -12.33
C PRO A 169 -18.18 11.06 -12.99
N MET A 170 -17.25 10.43 -12.25
CA MET A 170 -16.11 9.76 -12.88
C MET A 170 -16.67 9.01 -14.07
N GLN A 171 -16.20 9.36 -15.27
CA GLN A 171 -16.67 8.74 -16.49
C GLN A 171 -16.30 7.27 -16.38
N ILE A 172 -17.29 6.46 -15.99
CA ILE A 172 -17.22 5.01 -16.09
C ILE A 172 -16.86 4.78 -17.55
N CYS A 173 -15.68 4.22 -17.81
CA CYS A 173 -15.36 3.71 -19.13
C CYS A 173 -16.50 2.77 -19.50
N GLY A 174 -17.35 3.21 -20.42
CA GLY A 174 -18.72 2.73 -20.53
C GLY A 174 -18.81 1.23 -20.69
N GLU A 175 -19.59 0.60 -19.81
CA GLU A 175 -20.22 -0.68 -20.10
C GLU A 175 -21.28 -0.45 -21.19
N ASN A 176 -20.89 -0.67 -22.44
CA ASN A 176 -21.86 -0.95 -23.51
C ASN A 176 -22.02 -2.47 -23.62
N GLU A 177 -22.70 -3.09 -22.67
CA GLU A 177 -23.35 -4.39 -22.88
C GLU A 177 -24.85 -4.15 -23.07
N GLN A 178 -25.24 -3.85 -24.31
CA GLN A 178 -26.61 -4.13 -24.76
C GLN A 178 -26.60 -5.47 -25.49
N SER A 179 -27.31 -6.42 -24.88
CA SER A 179 -27.72 -7.69 -25.44
C SER A 179 -28.48 -7.47 -26.76
N ASN A 180 -27.81 -7.68 -27.88
CA ASN A 180 -28.45 -7.93 -29.16
C ASN A 180 -28.06 -9.34 -29.63
N GLU A 181 -28.97 -10.28 -29.43
CA GLU A 181 -28.96 -11.57 -30.11
C GLU A 181 -29.07 -11.34 -31.62
N GLY A 182 -27.94 -11.39 -32.32
CA GLY A 182 -27.90 -11.12 -33.74
C GLY A 182 -26.62 -11.64 -34.40
N LYS A 183 -26.63 -12.92 -34.78
CA LYS A 183 -25.77 -13.59 -35.79
C LYS A 183 -24.26 -13.32 -35.65
N LYS A 184 -23.57 -14.26 -34.99
CA LYS A 184 -22.10 -14.44 -35.03
C LYS A 184 -21.59 -14.42 -36.48
N LYS A 185 -21.06 -13.28 -36.92
CA LYS A 185 -20.06 -13.23 -37.99
C LYS A 185 -18.69 -13.30 -37.31
N ASN A 186 -17.98 -14.40 -37.53
CA ASN A 186 -16.58 -14.56 -37.16
C ASN A 186 -15.75 -13.48 -37.85
N ILE A 187 -15.52 -12.36 -37.16
CA ILE A 187 -14.39 -11.48 -37.47
C ILE A 187 -13.19 -12.18 -36.84
N ILE A 188 -12.40 -12.86 -37.67
CA ILE A 188 -11.07 -13.34 -37.30
C ILE A 188 -10.23 -12.08 -37.04
N LEU A 189 -10.08 -11.71 -35.77
CA LEU A 189 -9.04 -10.77 -35.33
C LEU A 189 -7.70 -11.39 -35.72
N LYS A 190 -7.09 -10.82 -36.75
CA LYS A 190 -5.81 -11.23 -37.31
C LYS A 190 -4.72 -10.90 -36.29
N GLY A 191 -4.21 -11.90 -35.57
CA GLY A 191 -2.86 -11.88 -34.97
C GLY A 191 -2.64 -11.11 -33.65
N SER A 192 -3.51 -11.23 -32.64
CA SER A 192 -3.14 -10.80 -31.28
C SER A 192 -2.17 -11.81 -30.65
N VAL A 193 -0.95 -11.39 -30.34
CA VAL A 193 0.04 -12.22 -29.65
C VAL A 193 -0.40 -12.50 -28.21
N ASP A 194 -0.43 -13.77 -27.82
CA ASP A 194 -0.76 -14.16 -26.44
C ASP A 194 0.47 -13.98 -25.53
N LEU A 195 0.68 -12.74 -25.09
CA LEU A 195 1.78 -12.36 -24.19
C LEU A 195 1.79 -13.17 -22.89
N ARG A 196 0.63 -13.58 -22.37
CA ARG A 196 0.57 -14.40 -21.15
C ARG A 196 1.18 -15.78 -21.40
N SER A 197 0.83 -16.39 -22.53
CA SER A 197 1.39 -17.68 -22.95
C SER A 197 2.88 -17.56 -23.20
N LEU A 198 3.34 -16.52 -23.92
CA LEU A 198 4.77 -16.29 -24.15
C LEU A 198 5.56 -16.12 -22.85
N LEU A 199 5.06 -15.34 -21.89
CA LEU A 199 5.70 -15.17 -20.57
C LEU A 199 5.84 -16.52 -19.84
N MET A 200 4.79 -17.35 -19.86
CA MET A 200 4.82 -18.68 -19.25
C MET A 200 5.81 -19.62 -19.95
N GLN A 201 5.85 -19.60 -21.28
CA GLN A 201 6.80 -20.41 -22.06
C GLN A 201 8.24 -19.96 -21.83
N CYS A 202 8.50 -18.65 -21.79
CA CYS A 202 9.82 -18.09 -21.49
C CYS A 202 10.26 -18.52 -20.09
N ALA A 203 9.42 -18.38 -19.06
CA ALA A 203 9.76 -18.79 -17.71
C ALA A 203 10.03 -20.30 -17.60
N HIS A 204 9.30 -21.11 -18.37
CA HIS A 204 9.55 -22.55 -18.45
C HIS A 204 10.90 -22.86 -19.10
N ALA A 205 11.25 -22.17 -20.19
CA ALA A 205 12.55 -22.31 -20.84
C ALA A 205 13.70 -21.91 -19.89
N VAL A 206 13.55 -20.79 -19.18
CA VAL A 206 14.51 -20.33 -18.15
C VAL A 206 14.68 -21.37 -17.03
N ALA A 207 13.58 -21.97 -16.56
CA ALA A 207 13.63 -22.99 -15.52
C ALA A 207 14.35 -24.28 -15.96
N ASN A 208 14.31 -24.59 -17.25
CA ASN A 208 14.95 -25.77 -17.85
C ASN A 208 16.32 -25.48 -18.48
N PHE A 209 16.85 -24.26 -18.31
CA PHE A 209 18.12 -23.82 -18.92
C PHE A 209 18.15 -23.94 -20.46
N ASP A 210 17.00 -23.83 -21.13
CA ASP A 210 16.92 -23.81 -22.59
C ASP A 210 17.29 -22.43 -23.12
N THR A 211 18.59 -22.22 -23.30
CA THR A 211 19.16 -20.93 -23.64
C THR A 211 18.74 -20.42 -25.00
N LYS A 212 18.46 -21.28 -25.98
CA LYS A 212 18.04 -20.82 -27.30
C LYS A 212 16.60 -20.32 -27.23
N THR A 213 15.70 -21.17 -26.72
CA THR A 213 14.27 -20.86 -26.63
C THR A 213 13.99 -19.64 -25.76
N GLN A 214 14.72 -19.46 -24.65
CA GLN A 214 14.49 -18.30 -23.77
C GLN A 214 14.79 -16.96 -24.47
N HIS A 215 15.84 -16.87 -25.32
CA HIS A 215 16.18 -15.62 -26.01
C HIS A 215 15.21 -15.33 -27.16
N ASP A 216 14.82 -16.36 -27.91
CA ASP A 216 13.87 -16.23 -29.01
C ASP A 216 12.49 -15.74 -28.50
N ILE A 217 11.96 -16.38 -27.45
CA ILE A 217 10.67 -15.99 -26.86
C ILE A 217 10.74 -14.61 -26.20
N LEU A 218 11.83 -14.29 -25.49
CA LEU A 218 12.00 -12.99 -24.85
C LEU A 218 12.06 -11.85 -25.88
N SER A 219 12.72 -12.08 -27.02
CA SER A 219 12.72 -11.15 -28.16
C SER A 219 11.30 -10.92 -28.70
N GLU A 220 10.50 -11.99 -28.84
CA GLU A 220 9.10 -11.88 -29.25
C GLU A 220 8.26 -11.11 -28.23
N ILE A 221 8.42 -11.38 -26.92
CA ILE A 221 7.74 -10.63 -25.85
C ILE A 221 8.06 -9.13 -25.98
N ARG A 222 9.33 -8.77 -26.21
CA ARG A 222 9.75 -7.36 -26.33
C ARG A 222 9.12 -6.64 -27.51
N GLN A 223 8.94 -7.31 -28.63
CA GLN A 223 8.28 -6.73 -29.82
C GLN A 223 6.82 -6.36 -29.56
N HIS A 224 6.18 -7.00 -28.58
CA HIS A 224 4.76 -6.83 -28.26
C HIS A 224 4.51 -6.22 -26.87
N SER A 225 5.54 -5.92 -26.09
CA SER A 225 5.40 -5.32 -24.76
C SER A 225 5.49 -3.80 -24.80
N SER A 226 4.70 -3.11 -23.99
CA SER A 226 4.72 -1.65 -23.91
C SER A 226 4.29 -1.16 -22.52
N PRO A 227 4.99 -0.19 -21.90
CA PRO A 227 4.57 0.41 -20.64
C PRO A 227 3.33 1.30 -20.77
N ARG A 228 2.91 1.64 -21.99
CA ARG A 228 1.73 2.45 -22.30
C ARG A 228 0.62 1.66 -23.01
N GLY A 229 0.85 0.37 -23.22
CA GLY A 229 -0.10 -0.53 -23.86
C GLY A 229 -1.28 -0.91 -22.96
N ASP A 230 -1.99 -1.96 -23.35
CA ASP A 230 -2.99 -2.59 -22.50
C ASP A 230 -2.40 -3.24 -21.24
N SER A 231 -3.26 -3.76 -20.38
CA SER A 231 -2.85 -4.42 -19.13
C SER A 231 -1.79 -5.51 -19.33
N MET A 232 -1.87 -6.32 -20.40
CA MET A 232 -0.97 -7.46 -20.57
C MET A 232 0.34 -7.03 -21.25
N GLU A 233 0.29 -6.06 -22.17
CA GLU A 233 1.48 -5.40 -22.73
C GLU A 233 2.34 -4.76 -21.63
N ARG A 234 1.71 -4.12 -20.65
CA ARG A 234 2.40 -3.51 -19.50
C ARG A 234 3.03 -4.53 -18.56
N VAL A 235 2.29 -5.58 -18.20
CA VAL A 235 2.87 -6.68 -17.40
C VAL A 235 4.04 -7.33 -18.12
N ALA A 236 3.88 -7.62 -19.42
CA ALA A 236 4.94 -8.19 -20.24
C ALA A 236 6.18 -7.31 -20.27
N TYR A 237 6.02 -5.98 -20.33
CA TYR A 237 7.13 -5.04 -20.32
C TYR A 237 7.97 -5.15 -19.03
N TYR A 238 7.32 -5.12 -17.86
CA TYR A 238 8.04 -5.22 -16.58
C TYR A 238 8.61 -6.62 -16.33
N PHE A 239 7.89 -7.67 -16.74
CA PHE A 239 8.36 -9.05 -16.61
C PHE A 239 9.54 -9.33 -17.53
N ALA A 240 9.56 -8.77 -18.75
CA ALA A 240 10.70 -8.86 -19.64
C ALA A 240 11.95 -8.17 -19.06
N ASN A 241 11.80 -6.97 -18.45
CA ASN A 241 12.91 -6.32 -17.73
C ASN A 241 13.50 -7.24 -16.65
N ALA A 242 12.63 -7.91 -15.90
CA ALA A 242 13.04 -8.80 -14.82
C ALA A 242 13.66 -10.11 -15.33
N LEU A 243 13.13 -10.68 -16.40
CA LEU A 243 13.69 -11.88 -17.05
C LEU A 243 15.08 -11.60 -17.63
N GLU A 244 15.27 -10.46 -18.32
CA GLU A 244 16.58 -10.03 -18.82
C GLU A 244 17.59 -9.90 -17.67
N ALA A 245 17.23 -9.23 -16.59
CA ALA A 245 18.09 -9.07 -15.43
C ALA A 245 18.43 -10.42 -14.76
N ARG A 246 17.46 -11.36 -14.75
CA ARG A 246 17.70 -12.73 -14.26
C ARG A 246 18.72 -13.45 -15.13
N LEU A 247 18.53 -13.41 -16.44
CA LEU A 247 19.39 -14.09 -17.42
C LEU A 247 20.81 -13.54 -17.44
N ALA A 248 20.96 -12.22 -17.24
CA ALA A 248 22.25 -11.55 -17.12
C ALA A 248 22.91 -11.72 -15.74
N GLY A 249 22.21 -12.27 -14.74
CA GLY A 249 22.70 -12.33 -13.36
C GLY A 249 22.80 -10.95 -12.67
N THR A 250 22.09 -9.95 -13.18
CA THR A 250 22.14 -8.55 -12.72
C THR A 250 20.92 -8.13 -11.89
N GLY A 251 20.05 -9.07 -11.50
CA GLY A 251 18.82 -8.81 -10.76
C GLY A 251 18.99 -7.89 -9.54
N THR A 252 19.95 -8.21 -8.66
CA THR A 252 20.24 -7.39 -7.46
C THR A 252 20.74 -5.99 -7.83
N ALA A 253 21.60 -5.88 -8.85
CA ALA A 253 22.10 -4.59 -9.31
C ALA A 253 20.96 -3.72 -9.87
N LEU A 254 20.09 -4.29 -10.70
CA LEU A 254 18.92 -3.59 -11.24
C LEU A 254 17.95 -3.17 -10.12
N TYR A 255 17.63 -4.07 -9.19
CA TYR A 255 16.76 -3.75 -8.07
C TYR A 255 17.35 -2.65 -7.17
N THR A 256 18.66 -2.66 -6.94
CA THR A 256 19.36 -1.63 -6.16
C THR A 256 19.38 -0.28 -6.88
N ALA A 257 19.60 -0.29 -8.20
CA ALA A 257 19.54 0.92 -9.03
C ALA A 257 18.13 1.54 -9.01
N LEU A 258 17.08 0.73 -9.15
CA LEU A 258 15.69 1.17 -9.04
C LEU A 258 15.36 1.74 -7.65
N ASN A 259 15.90 1.14 -6.58
CA ASN A 259 15.80 1.67 -5.21
C ASN A 259 16.53 3.01 -5.01
N SER A 260 17.61 3.23 -5.75
CA SER A 260 18.48 4.41 -5.61
C SER A 260 18.09 5.55 -6.56
N LYS A 261 17.11 5.33 -7.45
CA LYS A 261 16.56 6.36 -8.33
C LYS A 261 16.04 7.51 -7.46
N ARG A 262 16.59 8.71 -7.67
CA ARG A 262 16.14 9.91 -6.96
C ARG A 262 14.77 10.28 -7.48
N ILE A 263 13.77 10.10 -6.64
CA ILE A 263 12.38 10.51 -6.87
C ILE A 263 12.02 11.40 -5.70
N SER A 264 11.49 12.57 -5.99
CA SER A 264 11.08 13.50 -4.95
C SER A 264 9.95 12.88 -4.12
N ALA A 265 9.85 13.29 -2.84
CA ALA A 265 8.69 12.93 -2.03
C ALA A 265 7.38 13.39 -2.70
N VAL A 266 7.43 14.52 -3.41
CA VAL A 266 6.31 15.07 -4.18
C VAL A 266 5.81 14.11 -5.26
N GLU A 267 6.70 13.60 -6.11
CA GLU A 267 6.36 12.63 -7.15
C GLU A 267 5.79 11.33 -6.57
N ILE A 268 6.38 10.84 -5.47
CA ILE A 268 5.87 9.66 -4.76
C ILE A 268 4.46 9.91 -4.22
N LEU A 269 4.21 11.08 -3.65
CA LEU A 269 2.90 11.44 -3.10
C LEU A 269 1.84 11.64 -4.20
N LYS A 270 2.22 12.14 -5.39
CA LYS A 270 1.33 12.20 -6.57
C LYS A 270 0.95 10.80 -7.07
N ALA A 271 1.93 9.91 -7.23
CA ALA A 271 1.67 8.51 -7.57
C ALA A 271 0.78 7.81 -6.52
N TYR A 272 1.01 8.10 -5.23
CA TYR A 272 0.18 7.58 -4.16
C TYR A 272 -1.24 8.13 -4.17
N LYS A 273 -1.42 9.42 -4.48
CA LYS A 273 -2.74 10.06 -4.66
C LYS A 273 -3.51 9.39 -5.80
N MET A 274 -2.89 9.21 -6.95
CA MET A 274 -3.45 8.46 -8.08
C MET A 274 -3.90 7.06 -7.63
N PHE A 275 -3.03 6.36 -6.90
CA PHE A 275 -3.33 5.01 -6.43
C PHE A 275 -4.54 4.95 -5.48
N VAL A 276 -4.65 5.86 -4.52
CA VAL A 276 -5.77 5.88 -3.56
C VAL A 276 -7.10 6.28 -4.22
N ASN A 277 -7.05 7.05 -5.31
CA ASN A 277 -8.21 7.33 -6.17
C ASN A 277 -8.63 6.10 -6.98
N ALA A 278 -7.65 5.39 -7.55
CA ALA A 278 -7.87 4.23 -8.40
C ALA A 278 -8.27 2.97 -7.61
N CYS A 279 -7.73 2.79 -6.41
CA CYS A 279 -7.81 1.60 -5.59
C CYS A 279 -8.18 1.94 -4.14
N PRO A 280 -9.29 1.41 -3.59
CA PRO A 280 -9.77 1.79 -2.28
C PRO A 280 -8.94 1.19 -1.13
N PHE A 281 -8.05 0.22 -1.39
CA PHE A 281 -7.57 -0.65 -0.32
C PHE A 281 -6.86 0.07 0.81
N ARG A 282 -5.97 1.03 0.51
CA ARG A 282 -5.30 1.84 1.54
C ARG A 282 -6.28 2.74 2.28
N HIS A 283 -7.20 3.37 1.55
CA HIS A 283 -8.20 4.23 2.15
C HIS A 283 -9.12 3.47 3.12
N LEU A 284 -9.66 2.32 2.69
CA LEU A 284 -10.49 1.46 3.54
C LEU A 284 -9.72 0.91 4.75
N SER A 285 -8.47 0.51 4.55
CA SER A 285 -7.61 0.05 5.66
C SER A 285 -7.35 1.15 6.67
N ASN A 286 -7.13 2.39 6.22
CA ASN A 286 -6.94 3.55 7.09
C ASN A 286 -8.21 3.87 7.87
N ILE A 287 -9.39 3.76 7.25
CA ILE A 287 -10.68 3.91 7.96
C ILE A 287 -10.79 2.85 9.06
N LEU A 288 -10.53 1.58 8.74
CA LEU A 288 -10.56 0.47 9.72
C LEU A 288 -9.63 0.74 10.89
N SER A 289 -8.34 0.96 10.62
CA SER A 289 -7.32 1.16 11.66
C SER A 289 -7.59 2.41 12.49
N ASN A 290 -7.88 3.55 11.85
CA ASN A 290 -8.06 4.81 12.57
C ASN A 290 -9.33 4.79 13.42
N SER A 291 -10.41 4.15 12.95
CA SER A 291 -11.64 3.99 13.75
C SER A 291 -11.38 3.13 15.00
N ILE A 292 -10.64 2.03 14.86
CA ILE A 292 -10.26 1.16 15.97
C ILE A 292 -9.37 1.91 16.97
N ILE A 293 -8.36 2.62 16.48
CA ILE A 293 -7.45 3.40 17.33
C ILE A 293 -8.22 4.50 18.07
N ASN A 294 -9.08 5.24 17.38
CA ASN A 294 -9.88 6.30 17.99
C ASN A 294 -10.81 5.76 19.09
N ASN A 295 -11.48 4.63 18.84
CA ASN A 295 -12.35 3.99 19.82
C ASN A 295 -11.58 3.56 21.08
N LEU A 296 -10.38 3.01 20.93
CA LEU A 296 -9.51 2.65 22.06
C LEU A 296 -8.98 3.89 22.78
N ALA A 297 -8.65 4.94 22.04
CA ALA A 297 -8.09 6.18 22.56
C ALA A 297 -9.11 7.09 23.26
N ASN A 298 -10.41 6.77 23.25
CA ASN A 298 -11.48 7.62 23.77
C ASN A 298 -11.24 8.13 25.22
N ARG A 299 -10.55 7.34 26.06
CA ARG A 299 -10.22 7.72 27.46
C ARG A 299 -8.73 7.80 27.76
N ALA A 300 -7.89 7.62 26.75
CA ALA A 300 -6.45 7.68 26.92
C ALA A 300 -6.00 9.14 27.06
N THR A 301 -5.12 9.41 28.01
CA THR A 301 -4.40 10.70 28.12
C THR A 301 -3.18 10.73 27.20
N THR A 302 -2.54 9.57 27.02
CA THR A 302 -1.41 9.36 26.11
C THR A 302 -1.70 8.15 25.21
N LEU A 303 -1.60 8.35 23.90
CA LEU A 303 -1.68 7.31 22.88
C LEU A 303 -0.29 7.15 22.27
N HIS A 304 0.30 5.95 22.38
CA HIS A 304 1.54 5.60 21.72
C HIS A 304 1.30 4.59 20.60
N ILE A 305 1.66 5.00 19.39
CA ILE A 305 1.58 4.16 18.20
C ILE A 305 2.99 3.77 17.77
N ILE A 306 3.22 2.47 17.58
CA ILE A 306 4.45 1.93 17.00
C ILE A 306 4.12 1.40 15.61
N ASP A 307 4.63 2.07 14.58
CA ASP A 307 4.34 1.79 13.17
C ASP A 307 5.51 1.08 12.49
N PHE A 308 5.36 -0.23 12.27
CA PHE A 308 6.27 -1.05 11.48
C PHE A 308 6.01 -0.88 9.99
N GLY A 309 6.87 -0.08 9.36
CA GLY A 309 6.83 0.24 7.93
C GLY A 309 6.11 1.56 7.66
N ILE A 310 6.44 2.61 8.44
CA ILE A 310 5.78 3.92 8.40
C ILE A 310 5.86 4.62 7.03
N LEU A 311 6.90 4.33 6.24
CA LEU A 311 7.11 4.93 4.91
C LEU A 311 6.98 6.47 4.97
N TYR A 312 6.03 7.04 4.21
CA TYR A 312 5.73 8.48 4.16
C TYR A 312 4.66 8.94 5.16
N GLY A 313 4.11 8.03 5.97
CA GLY A 313 3.21 8.37 7.07
C GLY A 313 1.80 8.79 6.67
N CYS A 314 1.35 8.51 5.44
CA CYS A 314 0.08 9.03 4.89
C CYS A 314 -1.18 8.63 5.67
N GLN A 315 -1.14 7.62 6.55
CA GLN A 315 -2.28 7.24 7.39
C GLN A 315 -2.54 8.24 8.52
N TRP A 316 -1.48 8.73 9.14
CA TRP A 316 -1.52 9.47 10.41
C TRP A 316 -2.27 10.80 10.39
N PRO A 317 -2.26 11.60 9.31
CA PRO A 317 -2.98 12.88 9.24
C PRO A 317 -4.48 12.75 9.48
N CYS A 318 -5.10 11.70 8.93
CA CYS A 318 -6.52 11.45 9.15
C CYS A 318 -6.82 11.17 10.62
N LEU A 319 -5.96 10.38 11.28
CA LEU A 319 -6.11 10.10 12.70
C LEU A 319 -5.88 11.36 13.55
N ILE A 320 -4.87 12.18 13.21
CA ILE A 320 -4.57 13.44 13.92
C ILE A 320 -5.76 14.38 13.89
N ASN A 321 -6.39 14.57 12.73
CA ASN A 321 -7.59 15.40 12.59
C ASN A 321 -8.77 14.86 13.42
N VAL A 322 -8.96 13.54 13.45
CA VAL A 322 -10.01 12.92 14.29
C VAL A 322 -9.72 13.12 15.78
N LEU A 323 -8.46 12.94 16.21
CA LEU A 323 -8.05 13.12 17.59
C LEU A 323 -8.18 14.58 18.05
N SER A 324 -7.88 15.57 17.19
CA SER A 324 -8.02 16.98 17.53
C SER A 324 -9.47 17.41 17.79
N GLN A 325 -10.43 16.68 17.21
CA GLN A 325 -11.86 16.94 17.38
C GLN A 325 -12.47 16.23 18.60
N ARG A 326 -11.67 15.48 19.38
CA ARG A 326 -12.15 14.72 20.53
C ARG A 326 -12.73 15.64 21.61
N PRO A 327 -13.91 15.34 22.17
CA PRO A 327 -14.42 16.04 23.35
C PRO A 327 -13.42 15.98 24.51
N GLY A 328 -13.12 17.14 25.11
CA GLY A 328 -12.09 17.25 26.17
C GLY A 328 -10.65 17.39 25.66
N GLY A 329 -10.46 17.48 24.34
CA GLY A 329 -9.16 17.72 23.69
C GLY A 329 -8.43 16.44 23.29
N PRO A 330 -7.42 16.56 22.40
CA PRO A 330 -6.64 15.41 21.93
C PRO A 330 -5.78 14.80 23.06
N PRO A 331 -5.47 13.50 23.00
CA PRO A 331 -4.43 12.92 23.85
C PRO A 331 -3.05 13.43 23.42
N LYS A 332 -2.03 13.28 24.27
CA LYS A 332 -0.64 13.32 23.80
C LYS A 332 -0.44 12.14 22.84
N LEU A 333 -0.07 12.44 21.60
CA LEU A 333 0.26 11.44 20.58
C LEU A 333 1.78 11.20 20.59
N ARG A 334 2.19 9.98 20.94
CA ARG A 334 3.55 9.49 20.74
C ARG A 334 3.54 8.58 19.51
N LEU A 335 4.44 8.81 18.56
CA LEU A 335 4.57 7.97 17.38
C LEU A 335 6.01 7.48 17.22
N THR A 336 6.19 6.17 17.29
CA THR A 336 7.45 5.52 16.91
C THR A 336 7.32 5.01 15.48
N GLY A 337 7.99 5.69 14.55
CA GLY A 337 8.05 5.28 13.14
C GLY A 337 9.24 4.36 12.89
N ILE A 338 8.97 3.16 12.38
CA ILE A 338 9.99 2.15 12.07
C ILE A 338 9.98 1.91 10.55
N ASP A 339 11.14 1.92 9.90
CA ASP A 339 11.29 1.44 8.52
C ASP A 339 12.67 0.80 8.33
N PHE A 340 12.86 0.14 7.19
CA PHE A 340 14.18 -0.38 6.82
C PHE A 340 15.15 0.76 6.50
N PRO A 341 16.45 0.62 6.84
CA PRO A 341 17.49 1.57 6.47
C PRO A 341 17.49 1.86 4.97
N GLN A 342 17.60 3.13 4.60
CA GLN A 342 17.83 3.53 3.21
C GLN A 342 19.27 3.20 2.77
N PRO A 343 19.49 2.86 1.49
CA PRO A 343 20.84 2.83 0.93
C PRO A 343 21.53 4.20 1.04
N GLY A 344 22.86 4.20 1.10
CA GLY A 344 23.66 5.42 1.11
C GLY A 344 23.96 5.99 2.50
N PHE A 345 24.41 7.25 2.55
CA PHE A 345 25.00 7.86 3.75
C PHE A 345 23.99 8.28 4.83
N ARG A 346 22.69 8.33 4.50
CA ARG A 346 21.63 8.77 5.42
C ARG A 346 20.53 7.71 5.55
N PRO A 347 20.82 6.55 6.17
CA PRO A 347 19.89 5.43 6.24
C PRO A 347 18.58 5.75 6.96
N ALA A 348 18.58 6.72 7.87
CA ALA A 348 17.41 7.15 8.64
C ALA A 348 16.62 8.32 8.02
N GLN A 349 17.11 8.92 6.93
CA GLN A 349 16.55 10.18 6.41
C GLN A 349 15.05 10.10 6.15
N ARG A 350 14.57 9.05 5.45
CA ARG A 350 13.14 8.93 5.12
C ARG A 350 12.26 8.93 6.38
N VAL A 351 12.64 8.15 7.39
CA VAL A 351 11.83 8.00 8.61
C VAL A 351 11.88 9.26 9.46
N GLU A 352 13.00 9.97 9.49
CA GLU A 352 13.15 11.27 10.14
C GLU A 352 12.31 12.35 9.44
N ASP A 353 12.37 12.40 8.11
CA ASP A 353 11.62 13.34 7.27
C ASP A 353 10.11 13.14 7.44
N THR A 354 9.66 11.88 7.49
CA THR A 354 8.27 11.53 7.80
C THR A 354 7.85 12.03 9.18
N GLY A 355 8.69 11.87 10.19
CA GLY A 355 8.46 12.42 11.53
C GLY A 355 8.26 13.93 11.53
N ARG A 356 9.09 14.68 10.80
CA ARG A 356 8.98 16.14 10.70
C ARG A 356 7.67 16.58 10.05
N ARG A 357 7.23 15.88 8.99
CA ARG A 357 5.95 16.17 8.32
C ARG A 357 4.75 15.88 9.22
N ILE A 358 4.79 14.80 9.99
CA ILE A 358 3.74 14.46 10.96
C ILE A 358 3.73 15.47 12.12
N ALA A 359 4.90 15.91 12.61
CA ALA A 359 5.00 16.90 13.67
C ALA A 359 4.33 18.23 13.28
N LYS A 360 4.61 18.72 12.07
CA LYS A 360 3.92 19.89 11.50
C LYS A 360 2.40 19.71 11.43
N CYS A 361 1.94 18.52 11.03
CA CYS A 361 0.52 18.19 11.03
C CYS A 361 -0.08 18.30 12.44
N CYS A 362 0.58 17.72 13.45
CA CYS A 362 0.13 17.79 14.83
C CYS A 362 0.10 19.23 15.36
N GLU A 363 1.11 20.05 15.05
CA GLU A 363 1.15 21.48 15.40
C GLU A 363 -0.06 22.22 14.84
N ARG A 364 -0.36 22.03 13.55
CA ARG A 364 -1.50 22.65 12.87
C ARG A 364 -2.86 22.28 13.49
N PHE A 365 -3.02 21.04 13.93
CA PHE A 365 -4.26 20.56 14.56
C PHE A 365 -4.26 20.69 16.09
N GLY A 366 -3.23 21.30 16.69
CA GLY A 366 -3.14 21.47 18.14
C GLY A 366 -3.04 20.16 18.93
N VAL A 367 -2.45 19.11 18.34
CA VAL A 367 -2.25 17.80 18.99
C VAL A 367 -0.86 17.75 19.64
N PRO A 368 -0.75 17.56 20.98
CA PRO A 368 0.55 17.41 21.64
C PRO A 368 1.27 16.18 21.10
N PHE A 369 2.51 16.33 20.63
CA PHE A 369 3.16 15.29 19.83
C PHE A 369 4.60 15.00 20.24
N GLU A 370 4.99 13.73 20.14
CA GLU A 370 6.37 13.27 20.26
C GLU A 370 6.65 12.19 19.21
N TYR A 371 7.82 12.25 18.58
CA TYR A 371 8.22 11.31 17.53
C TYR A 371 9.54 10.60 17.87
N ASN A 372 9.59 9.30 17.57
CA ASN A 372 10.79 8.48 17.69
C ASN A 372 11.05 7.75 16.36
N ALA A 373 12.17 8.07 15.70
CA ALA A 373 12.54 7.49 14.41
C ALA A 373 13.44 6.27 14.59
N ILE A 374 13.11 5.15 13.94
CA ILE A 374 13.93 3.93 13.94
C ILE A 374 14.13 3.45 12.50
N ALA A 375 15.37 3.50 12.02
CA ALA A 375 15.79 2.89 10.77
C ALA A 375 16.71 1.70 11.05
N GLN A 376 16.13 0.50 11.17
CA GLN A 376 16.85 -0.72 11.55
C GLN A 376 16.25 -1.95 10.87
N LYS A 377 16.97 -3.08 10.90
CA LYS A 377 16.37 -4.38 10.61
C LYS A 377 15.38 -4.72 11.73
N TRP A 378 14.18 -5.15 11.38
CA TRP A 378 13.09 -5.22 12.36
C TRP A 378 13.31 -6.30 13.43
N ASP A 379 14.01 -7.37 13.06
CA ASP A 379 14.44 -8.46 13.94
C ASP A 379 15.56 -8.06 14.91
N THR A 380 16.19 -6.89 14.74
CA THR A 380 17.28 -6.41 15.61
C THR A 380 16.84 -5.32 16.60
N ILE A 381 15.60 -4.83 16.51
CA ILE A 381 15.09 -3.77 17.36
C ILE A 381 14.93 -4.27 18.80
N LYS A 382 15.31 -3.43 19.76
CA LYS A 382 15.22 -3.72 21.20
C LYS A 382 14.07 -2.94 21.85
N LEU A 383 13.67 -3.37 23.05
CA LEU A 383 12.50 -2.79 23.72
C LEU A 383 12.78 -1.34 24.16
N GLU A 384 14.01 -1.09 24.60
CA GLU A 384 14.52 0.22 24.99
C GLU A 384 14.50 1.24 23.83
N ASP A 385 14.65 0.79 22.58
CA ASP A 385 14.63 1.66 21.40
C ASP A 385 13.25 2.33 21.22
N LEU A 386 12.19 1.68 21.70
CA LEU A 386 10.81 2.13 21.53
C LEU A 386 10.40 3.24 22.51
N LYS A 387 11.18 3.48 23.57
CA LYS A 387 10.88 4.51 24.59
C LYS A 387 9.43 4.44 25.12
N ILE A 388 8.97 3.23 25.42
CA ILE A 388 7.63 2.98 25.96
C ILE A 388 7.54 3.56 27.38
N GLU A 389 6.49 4.35 27.64
CA GLU A 389 6.22 4.95 28.94
C GLU A 389 5.17 4.14 29.73
N LYS A 390 5.14 4.31 31.06
CA LYS A 390 4.10 3.68 31.88
C LYS A 390 2.76 4.38 31.65
N ASN A 391 1.68 3.61 31.64
CA ASN A 391 0.29 4.08 31.55
C ASN A 391 -0.10 4.76 30.21
N GLU A 392 0.61 4.47 29.12
CA GLU A 392 0.17 4.85 27.77
C GLU A 392 -0.71 3.76 27.15
N LEU A 393 -1.69 4.16 26.33
CA LEU A 393 -2.40 3.22 25.45
C LEU A 393 -1.45 2.86 24.30
N LEU A 394 -1.09 1.59 24.17
CA LEU A 394 -0.07 1.13 23.26
C LEU A 394 -0.66 0.36 22.07
N ILE A 395 -0.49 0.92 20.88
CA ILE A 395 -0.91 0.31 19.62
C ILE A 395 0.32 -0.04 18.80
N VAL A 396 0.42 -1.29 18.37
CA VAL A 396 1.39 -1.68 17.33
C VAL A 396 0.63 -1.87 16.02
N ILE A 397 1.17 -1.34 14.94
CA ILE A 397 0.60 -1.51 13.60
C ILE A 397 1.68 -1.96 12.62
N SER A 398 1.30 -2.84 11.69
CA SER A 398 2.08 -3.10 10.48
C SER A 398 1.13 -3.28 9.30
N MET A 399 1.15 -2.33 8.36
CA MET A 399 0.24 -2.32 7.22
C MET A 399 0.95 -2.72 5.93
N TYR A 400 0.84 -4.00 5.57
CA TYR A 400 1.30 -4.56 4.30
C TYR A 400 2.82 -4.53 4.14
N ARG A 401 3.59 -4.70 5.22
CA ARG A 401 5.07 -4.55 5.20
C ARG A 401 5.85 -5.72 5.79
N LEU A 402 5.21 -6.59 6.59
CA LEU A 402 5.89 -7.77 7.15
C LEU A 402 6.38 -8.78 6.09
N HIS A 403 5.87 -8.73 4.85
CA HIS A 403 6.39 -9.51 3.74
C HIS A 403 7.81 -9.13 3.32
N ASN A 404 8.29 -7.93 3.68
CA ASN A 404 9.65 -7.47 3.42
C ASN A 404 10.65 -7.94 4.49
N VAL A 405 10.17 -8.46 5.63
CA VAL A 405 11.03 -9.13 6.61
C VAL A 405 11.47 -10.47 6.01
N PRO A 406 12.76 -10.81 6.03
CA PRO A 406 13.24 -12.08 5.49
C PRO A 406 12.51 -13.27 6.13
N ASP A 407 12.23 -14.29 5.33
CA ASP A 407 11.66 -15.55 5.81
C ASP A 407 12.77 -16.48 6.32
N GLU A 408 12.47 -17.76 6.48
CA GLU A 408 13.42 -18.79 6.94
C GLU A 408 14.41 -19.24 5.86
N THR A 409 14.34 -18.69 4.64
CA THR A 409 15.19 -19.14 3.54
C THR A 409 16.64 -18.72 3.80
N GLY A 410 17.50 -19.70 4.04
CA GLY A 410 18.94 -19.48 4.23
C GLY A 410 19.36 -19.13 5.66
N THR A 411 18.47 -19.24 6.64
CA THR A 411 18.77 -18.99 8.06
C THR A 411 18.21 -20.10 8.97
N ALA A 412 18.93 -20.43 10.05
CA ALA A 412 18.46 -21.39 11.05
C ALA A 412 17.34 -20.86 11.96
N TYR A 413 17.08 -19.55 11.89
CA TYR A 413 16.07 -18.84 12.67
C TYR A 413 15.19 -18.01 11.73
N SER A 414 13.92 -17.79 12.09
CA SER A 414 12.98 -16.96 11.32
C SER A 414 12.98 -15.51 11.80
N PRO A 415 13.42 -14.52 10.99
CA PRO A 415 13.30 -13.09 11.34
C PRO A 415 11.85 -12.65 11.53
N ARG A 416 10.91 -13.19 10.75
CA ARG A 416 9.46 -12.95 10.94
C ARG A 416 8.97 -13.38 12.30
N ASP A 417 9.39 -14.57 12.75
CA ASP A 417 9.03 -15.05 14.08
C ASP A 417 9.67 -14.21 15.18
N ALA A 418 10.91 -13.75 14.99
CA ALA A 418 11.56 -12.85 15.93
C ALA A 418 10.81 -11.52 16.06
N VAL A 419 10.36 -10.94 14.94
CA VAL A 419 9.52 -9.73 14.95
C VAL A 419 8.20 -9.97 15.67
N LEU A 420 7.48 -11.08 15.41
CA LEU A 420 6.23 -11.37 16.11
C LEU A 420 6.45 -11.62 17.61
N LYS A 421 7.52 -12.32 17.99
CA LYS A 421 7.93 -12.47 19.40
C LYS A 421 8.26 -11.12 20.04
N PHE A 422 8.89 -10.22 19.30
CA PHE A 422 9.19 -8.88 19.76
C PHE A 422 7.92 -8.06 19.96
N ILE A 423 6.99 -8.05 18.99
CA ILE A 423 5.67 -7.40 19.14
C ILE A 423 4.91 -8.00 20.33
N LYS A 424 5.03 -9.30 20.58
CA LYS A 424 4.45 -9.94 21.76
C LYS A 424 5.08 -9.42 23.06
N LYS A 425 6.40 -9.23 23.07
CA LYS A 425 7.16 -8.67 24.21
C LYS A 425 6.82 -7.19 24.48
N ILE A 426 6.51 -6.41 23.43
CA ILE A 426 5.96 -5.06 23.56
C ILE A 426 4.65 -5.08 24.38
N ASN A 427 3.89 -6.17 24.29
CA ASN A 427 2.61 -6.37 24.96
C ASN A 427 1.58 -5.23 24.68
N PRO A 428 1.27 -4.94 23.40
CA PRO A 428 0.37 -3.85 23.05
C PRO A 428 -1.09 -4.14 23.43
N ASP A 429 -1.87 -3.08 23.66
CA ASP A 429 -3.33 -3.16 23.84
C ASP A 429 -4.04 -3.64 22.57
N MET A 430 -3.45 -3.34 21.41
CA MET A 430 -3.87 -3.84 20.11
C MET A 430 -2.68 -3.95 19.15
N PHE A 431 -2.58 -5.09 18.46
CA PHE A 431 -1.76 -5.24 17.26
C PHE A 431 -2.66 -5.26 16.02
N ILE A 432 -2.52 -4.25 15.15
CA ILE A 432 -3.25 -4.13 13.88
C ILE A 432 -2.33 -4.61 12.75
N HIS A 433 -2.80 -5.55 11.95
CA HIS A 433 -1.99 -6.20 10.93
C HIS A 433 -2.70 -6.26 9.58
N GLY A 434 -2.12 -5.55 8.60
CA GLY A 434 -2.46 -5.66 7.19
C GLY A 434 -1.48 -6.57 6.44
N VAL A 435 -2.01 -7.52 5.67
CA VAL A 435 -1.24 -8.54 4.95
C VAL A 435 -1.47 -8.41 3.44
N ALA A 436 -0.38 -8.40 2.67
CA ALA A 436 -0.44 -8.58 1.23
C ALA A 436 -0.62 -10.09 0.94
N ASN A 437 -1.78 -10.47 0.42
CA ASN A 437 -2.12 -11.88 0.21
C ASN A 437 -1.48 -12.40 -1.09
N GLY A 438 -0.43 -13.21 -0.95
CA GLY A 438 0.32 -13.72 -2.09
C GLY A 438 0.93 -15.11 -1.88
N THR A 439 1.03 -15.86 -2.97
CA THR A 439 1.57 -17.23 -3.07
C THR A 439 2.90 -17.28 -3.85
N TYR A 440 3.43 -16.12 -4.24
CA TYR A 440 4.65 -15.97 -5.05
C TYR A 440 5.93 -15.86 -4.21
N ASN A 441 6.00 -16.57 -3.08
CA ASN A 441 7.22 -16.75 -2.29
C ASN A 441 7.84 -18.16 -2.43
N SER A 442 7.42 -18.95 -3.43
CA SER A 442 7.97 -20.28 -3.66
C SER A 442 9.49 -20.25 -3.89
N PRO A 443 10.26 -21.20 -3.34
CA PRO A 443 11.70 -21.30 -3.66
C PRO A 443 11.93 -21.71 -5.12
N PHE A 444 10.96 -22.37 -5.76
CA PHE A 444 11.06 -22.82 -7.14
C PHE A 444 10.68 -21.68 -8.12
N PHE A 445 11.60 -21.34 -9.02
CA PHE A 445 11.45 -20.20 -9.93
C PHE A 445 10.15 -20.25 -10.75
N PHE A 446 9.86 -21.35 -11.46
CA PHE A 446 8.70 -21.42 -12.35
C PHE A 446 7.37 -21.28 -11.60
N THR A 447 7.23 -21.97 -10.46
CA THR A 447 6.07 -21.83 -9.57
C THR A 447 5.92 -20.39 -9.10
N ARG A 448 7.01 -19.78 -8.63
CA ARG A 448 7.02 -18.38 -8.19
C ARG A 448 6.61 -17.42 -9.32
N PHE A 449 7.17 -17.60 -10.51
CA PHE A 449 6.89 -16.78 -11.68
C PHE A 449 5.42 -16.85 -12.08
N LYS A 450 4.83 -18.05 -12.12
CA LYS A 450 3.41 -18.25 -12.43
C LYS A 450 2.50 -17.49 -11.46
N GLU A 451 2.76 -17.63 -10.17
CA GLU A 451 1.98 -16.96 -9.13
C GLU A 451 2.17 -15.43 -9.17
N ALA A 452 3.39 -14.96 -9.45
CA ALA A 452 3.68 -13.55 -9.64
C ALA A 452 2.94 -13.00 -10.87
N LEU A 453 3.00 -13.68 -12.02
CA LEU A 453 2.29 -13.28 -13.23
C LEU A 453 0.79 -13.14 -12.95
N PHE A 454 0.21 -14.10 -12.23
CA PHE A 454 -1.19 -14.02 -11.85
C PHE A 454 -1.46 -12.83 -10.93
N HIS A 455 -0.62 -12.58 -9.92
CA HIS A 455 -0.75 -11.44 -9.00
C HIS A 455 -0.67 -10.08 -9.72
N PHE A 456 0.40 -9.84 -10.47
CA PHE A 456 0.59 -8.57 -11.18
C PHE A 456 -0.46 -8.36 -12.26
N SER A 457 -0.89 -9.41 -12.99
CA SER A 457 -2.02 -9.29 -13.93
C SER A 457 -3.28 -8.71 -13.27
N THR A 458 -3.51 -9.00 -11.99
CA THR A 458 -4.68 -8.47 -11.25
C THR A 458 -4.54 -6.97 -10.97
N TRP A 459 -3.35 -6.49 -10.61
CA TRP A 459 -3.09 -5.06 -10.38
C TRP A 459 -3.15 -4.25 -11.67
N PHE A 460 -2.58 -4.76 -12.76
CA PHE A 460 -2.63 -4.08 -14.05
C PHE A 460 -4.05 -4.07 -14.65
N ASP A 461 -4.82 -5.16 -14.48
CA ASP A 461 -6.24 -5.19 -14.89
C ASP A 461 -7.09 -4.22 -14.08
N MET A 462 -6.79 -4.05 -12.78
CA MET A 462 -7.42 -3.03 -11.94
C MET A 462 -7.14 -1.62 -12.48
N PHE A 463 -5.88 -1.27 -12.76
CA PHE A 463 -5.55 0.04 -13.31
C PHE A 463 -6.06 0.26 -14.72
N GLU A 464 -6.13 -0.79 -15.56
CA GLU A 464 -6.79 -0.71 -16.86
C GLU A 464 -8.27 -0.30 -16.75
N ALA A 465 -8.96 -0.77 -15.71
CA ALA A 465 -10.36 -0.46 -15.48
C ALA A 465 -10.60 0.90 -14.79
N THR A 466 -9.62 1.43 -14.06
CA THR A 466 -9.82 2.59 -13.17
C THR A 466 -8.99 3.82 -13.50
N VAL A 467 -8.00 3.72 -14.39
CA VAL A 467 -7.06 4.82 -14.69
C VAL A 467 -6.79 4.93 -16.19
N PRO A 468 -6.81 6.15 -16.78
CA PRO A 468 -6.44 6.37 -18.18
C PRO A 468 -5.05 5.84 -18.55
N ARG A 469 -4.88 5.44 -19.82
CA ARG A 469 -3.64 4.78 -20.30
C ARG A 469 -2.41 5.69 -20.31
N ASP A 470 -2.60 6.99 -20.41
CA ASP A 470 -1.59 8.03 -20.53
C ASP A 470 -1.29 8.78 -19.23
N ASP A 471 -2.00 8.44 -18.14
CA ASP A 471 -1.80 9.04 -16.82
C ASP A 471 -0.33 8.87 -16.34
N LYS A 472 0.31 10.00 -16.07
CA LYS A 472 1.75 10.04 -15.70
C LYS A 472 2.00 9.49 -14.31
N ASP A 473 1.09 9.72 -13.38
CA ASP A 473 1.22 9.27 -11.99
C ASP A 473 1.02 7.74 -11.90
N ARG A 474 0.17 7.18 -12.76
CA ARG A 474 0.05 5.73 -12.95
C ARG A 474 1.33 5.11 -13.49
N LEU A 475 1.91 5.67 -14.55
CA LEU A 475 3.18 5.17 -15.10
C LEU A 475 4.29 5.19 -14.03
N LEU A 476 4.36 6.26 -13.24
CA LEU A 476 5.29 6.35 -12.12
C LEU A 476 5.00 5.28 -11.07
N TYR A 477 3.72 5.07 -10.69
CA TYR A 477 3.37 4.05 -9.71
C TYR A 477 3.71 2.63 -10.20
N GLU A 478 3.37 2.32 -11.45
CA GLU A 478 3.68 1.03 -12.07
C GLU A 478 5.19 0.79 -12.14
N GLU A 479 6.00 1.79 -12.47
CA GLU A 479 7.45 1.66 -12.50
C GLU A 479 8.04 1.47 -11.08
N GLN A 480 7.64 2.32 -10.14
CA GLN A 480 8.30 2.44 -8.83
C GLN A 480 7.83 1.44 -7.78
N TYR A 481 6.62 0.91 -7.93
CA TYR A 481 6.07 -0.09 -7.04
C TYR A 481 6.00 -1.44 -7.76
N LEU A 482 5.12 -1.57 -8.75
CA LEU A 482 4.83 -2.88 -9.35
C LEU A 482 6.02 -3.49 -10.12
N GLY A 483 6.66 -2.69 -10.98
CA GLY A 483 7.78 -3.12 -11.81
C GLY A 483 9.00 -3.48 -10.99
N LYS A 484 9.31 -2.66 -9.98
CA LYS A 484 10.40 -2.90 -9.03
C LYS A 484 10.18 -4.17 -8.20
N GLU A 485 8.96 -4.40 -7.69
CA GLU A 485 8.62 -5.63 -6.99
C GLU A 485 8.76 -6.85 -7.93
N ALA A 486 8.27 -6.75 -9.17
CA ALA A 486 8.40 -7.80 -10.18
C ALA A 486 9.88 -8.16 -10.44
N VAL A 487 10.77 -7.16 -10.56
CA VAL A 487 12.22 -7.37 -10.69
C VAL A 487 12.76 -8.15 -9.50
N ASN A 488 12.41 -7.78 -8.26
CA ASN A 488 12.91 -8.50 -7.09
C ASN A 488 12.43 -9.97 -7.05
N ILE A 489 11.16 -10.22 -7.35
CA ILE A 489 10.55 -11.55 -7.29
C ILE A 489 11.14 -12.49 -8.35
N ILE A 490 11.38 -11.97 -9.56
CA ILE A 490 11.77 -12.76 -10.72
C ILE A 490 13.30 -12.85 -10.83
N ALA A 491 14.03 -11.77 -10.59
CA ALA A 491 15.46 -11.68 -10.87
C ALA A 491 16.38 -11.90 -9.66
N CYS A 492 15.90 -11.66 -8.44
CA CYS A 492 16.70 -11.88 -7.23
C CYS A 492 16.47 -13.28 -6.62
N GLU A 493 17.45 -13.76 -5.86
CA GLU A 493 17.41 -15.03 -5.12
C GLU A 493 18.01 -14.84 -3.72
N GLY A 494 17.87 -15.86 -2.86
CA GLY A 494 18.48 -15.85 -1.52
C GLY A 494 18.08 -14.62 -0.69
N THR A 495 19.05 -14.04 0.03
CA THR A 495 18.83 -12.86 0.88
C THR A 495 18.49 -11.59 0.11
N GLU A 496 18.84 -11.52 -1.18
CA GLU A 496 18.60 -10.35 -2.03
C GLU A 496 17.16 -10.26 -2.52
N ARG A 497 16.42 -11.39 -2.50
CA ARG A 497 14.98 -11.40 -2.74
C ARG A 497 14.27 -11.02 -1.45
N VAL A 498 13.68 -9.83 -1.40
CA VAL A 498 13.00 -9.26 -0.23
C VAL A 498 11.48 -9.25 -0.36
N GLU A 499 10.93 -9.36 -1.57
CA GLU A 499 9.49 -9.44 -1.81
C GLU A 499 8.99 -10.88 -1.62
N ARG A 500 8.49 -11.14 -0.41
CA ARG A 500 8.20 -12.50 0.07
C ARG A 500 6.81 -12.58 0.74
N PRO A 501 5.72 -12.41 0.00
CA PRO A 501 4.38 -12.48 0.59
C PRO A 501 4.08 -13.87 1.18
N GLU A 502 3.16 -13.89 2.13
CA GLU A 502 2.48 -15.10 2.59
C GLU A 502 0.99 -14.82 2.57
N THR A 503 0.18 -15.86 2.46
CA THR A 503 -1.27 -15.73 2.53
C THR A 503 -1.71 -15.23 3.91
N TYR A 504 -2.87 -14.59 4.00
CA TYR A 504 -3.42 -14.16 5.30
C TYR A 504 -3.68 -15.35 6.25
N LYS A 505 -3.94 -16.55 5.73
CA LYS A 505 -4.06 -17.79 6.54
C LYS A 505 -2.72 -18.25 7.11
N GLN A 506 -1.63 -18.15 6.35
CA GLN A 506 -0.29 -18.42 6.88
C GLN A 506 0.07 -17.42 7.99
N TRP A 507 -0.20 -16.13 7.78
CA TRP A 507 -0.04 -15.12 8.82
C TRP A 507 -0.95 -15.36 10.03
N GLN A 508 -2.20 -15.78 9.82
CA GLN A 508 -3.11 -16.14 10.92
C GLN A 508 -2.52 -17.24 11.80
N TRP A 509 -2.02 -18.32 11.19
CA TRP A 509 -1.37 -19.40 11.93
C TRP A 509 -0.12 -18.91 12.66
N ARG A 510 0.76 -18.17 11.97
CA ARG A 510 2.02 -17.67 12.51
C ARG A 510 1.78 -16.71 13.69
N THR A 511 0.91 -15.72 13.53
CA THR A 511 0.57 -14.76 14.59
C THR A 511 -0.06 -15.45 15.79
N SER A 512 -0.97 -16.42 15.58
CA SER A 512 -1.57 -17.20 16.68
C SER A 512 -0.53 -18.03 17.44
N ARG A 513 0.40 -18.67 16.72
CA ARG A 513 1.50 -19.46 17.30
C ARG A 513 2.40 -18.63 18.24
N PHE A 514 2.54 -17.32 18.00
CA PHE A 514 3.31 -16.42 18.87
C PHE A 514 2.49 -15.76 19.98
N GLY A 515 1.40 -16.41 20.41
CA GLY A 515 0.68 -16.00 21.61
C GLY A 515 -0.20 -14.77 21.38
N PHE A 516 -0.74 -14.61 20.18
CA PHE A 516 -1.77 -13.62 19.89
C PHE A 516 -3.13 -14.28 19.69
N ARG A 517 -4.18 -13.61 20.14
CA ARG A 517 -5.57 -13.99 19.88
C ARG A 517 -6.20 -12.96 18.97
N GLN A 518 -6.78 -13.42 17.86
CA GLN A 518 -7.49 -12.54 16.93
C GLN A 518 -8.76 -11.97 17.56
N VAL A 519 -8.96 -10.67 17.40
CA VAL A 519 -10.10 -9.90 17.89
C VAL A 519 -11.01 -9.56 16.71
N PRO A 520 -12.34 -9.77 16.82
CA PRO A 520 -13.26 -9.33 15.77
C PRO A 520 -13.27 -7.80 15.66
N ILE A 521 -13.45 -7.30 14.45
CA ILE A 521 -13.60 -5.88 14.18
C ILE A 521 -15.06 -5.50 14.40
N ASP A 522 -15.30 -4.28 14.89
CA ASP A 522 -16.64 -3.75 15.08
C ASP A 522 -17.39 -3.72 13.74
N GLN A 523 -18.56 -4.37 13.71
CA GLN A 523 -19.37 -4.54 12.52
C GLN A 523 -19.91 -3.20 11.97
N GLU A 524 -20.05 -2.17 12.79
CA GLU A 524 -20.43 -0.84 12.28
C GLU A 524 -19.29 -0.20 11.47
N ILE A 525 -18.03 -0.45 11.86
CA ILE A 525 -16.86 0.00 11.08
C ILE A 525 -16.81 -0.77 9.74
N VAL A 526 -17.02 -2.09 9.75
CA VAL A 526 -17.04 -2.92 8.53
C VAL A 526 -18.15 -2.49 7.57
N LYS A 527 -19.35 -2.21 8.09
CA LYS A 527 -20.48 -1.67 7.31
C LYS A 527 -20.15 -0.31 6.72
N HIS A 528 -19.51 0.59 7.48
CA HIS A 528 -19.09 1.90 6.97
C HIS A 528 -18.07 1.77 5.83
N VAL A 529 -17.06 0.93 6.00
CA VAL A 529 -16.06 0.62 4.95
C VAL A 529 -16.71 0.05 3.70
N SER A 530 -17.69 -0.84 3.87
CA SER A 530 -18.47 -1.41 2.76
C SER A 530 -19.32 -0.36 2.03
N LYS A 531 -19.78 0.69 2.72
CA LYS A 531 -20.45 1.84 2.10
C LYS A 531 -19.46 2.70 1.32
N VAL A 532 -18.31 3.05 1.90
CA VAL A 532 -17.27 3.86 1.22
C VAL A 532 -16.72 3.16 -0.03
N LYS A 533 -16.65 1.83 -0.02
CA LYS A 533 -16.28 1.04 -1.20
C LYS A 533 -17.20 1.30 -2.41
N LYS A 534 -18.46 1.70 -2.21
CA LYS A 534 -19.42 1.96 -3.30
C LYS A 534 -19.05 3.18 -4.15
N ASP A 535 -18.19 4.06 -3.64
CA ASP A 535 -17.65 5.19 -4.39
C ASP A 535 -16.59 4.78 -5.43
N TYR A 536 -16.18 3.51 -5.41
CA TYR A 536 -15.16 2.94 -6.29
C TYR A 536 -15.78 1.94 -7.25
N HIS A 537 -14.98 1.51 -8.24
CA HIS A 537 -15.38 0.54 -9.24
C HIS A 537 -16.08 -0.70 -8.64
N THR A 538 -17.12 -1.19 -9.29
CA THR A 538 -18.02 -2.26 -8.80
C THR A 538 -17.29 -3.55 -8.47
N TYR A 539 -16.25 -3.91 -9.24
CA TYR A 539 -15.39 -5.09 -9.02
C TYR A 539 -14.53 -5.11 -7.76
N PHE A 540 -14.38 -3.99 -7.05
CA PHE A 540 -13.75 -4.06 -5.73
C PHE A 540 -14.64 -4.86 -4.76
N LEU A 541 -14.02 -5.59 -3.84
CA LEU A 541 -14.74 -6.33 -2.81
C LEU A 541 -14.19 -6.00 -1.42
N VAL A 542 -15.11 -5.99 -0.46
CA VAL A 542 -14.87 -6.04 0.97
C VAL A 542 -15.63 -7.27 1.44
N ASP A 543 -14.91 -8.26 1.95
CA ASP A 543 -15.46 -9.55 2.39
C ASP A 543 -14.95 -9.90 3.79
N GLU A 544 -15.57 -10.88 4.44
CA GLU A 544 -15.18 -11.34 5.77
C GLU A 544 -14.90 -12.85 5.77
N ASP A 545 -13.74 -13.23 6.32
CA ASP A 545 -13.38 -14.63 6.56
C ASP A 545 -12.96 -14.81 8.03
N GLY A 546 -13.90 -15.32 8.83
CA GLY A 546 -13.75 -15.42 10.26
C GLY A 546 -13.68 -14.03 10.90
N LYS A 547 -12.49 -13.60 11.33
CA LYS A 547 -12.24 -12.28 11.93
C LYS A 547 -11.32 -11.41 11.06
N TRP A 548 -11.17 -11.77 9.79
CA TRP A 548 -10.46 -10.99 8.79
C TRP A 548 -11.45 -10.16 7.99
N VAL A 549 -11.06 -8.93 7.68
CA VAL A 549 -11.64 -8.16 6.57
C VAL A 549 -10.73 -8.33 5.37
N LEU A 550 -11.28 -8.81 4.26
CA LEU A 550 -10.57 -9.11 3.03
C LEU A 550 -10.91 -8.08 1.96
N LEU A 551 -9.88 -7.60 1.27
CA LEU A 551 -9.99 -6.61 0.20
C LEU A 551 -9.52 -7.26 -1.11
N GLY A 552 -10.28 -7.04 -2.18
CA GLY A 552 -10.02 -7.74 -3.44
C GLY A 552 -10.59 -7.09 -4.69
N TRP A 553 -10.37 -7.75 -5.82
CA TRP A 553 -10.75 -7.32 -7.16
C TRP A 553 -11.22 -8.52 -7.98
N LYS A 554 -12.39 -8.42 -8.62
CA LYS A 554 -13.00 -9.47 -9.47
C LYS A 554 -12.99 -10.86 -8.80
N GLY A 555 -13.42 -10.91 -7.54
CA GLY A 555 -13.49 -12.15 -6.75
C GLY A 555 -12.15 -12.65 -6.18
N ARG A 556 -11.02 -11.98 -6.47
CA ARG A 556 -9.72 -12.34 -5.91
C ARG A 556 -9.37 -11.50 -4.69
N VAL A 557 -9.02 -12.16 -3.59
CA VAL A 557 -8.48 -11.53 -2.38
C VAL A 557 -7.03 -11.09 -2.61
N ILE A 558 -6.75 -9.81 -2.44
CA ILE A 558 -5.42 -9.18 -2.63
C ILE A 558 -4.81 -8.77 -1.29
N GLN A 559 -5.63 -8.30 -0.35
CA GLN A 559 -5.18 -7.81 0.95
C GLN A 559 -6.08 -8.34 2.06
N GLY A 560 -5.51 -8.56 3.25
CA GLY A 560 -6.25 -8.94 4.45
C GLY A 560 -5.93 -8.00 5.60
N PHE A 561 -6.94 -7.65 6.39
CA PHE A 561 -6.85 -6.79 7.55
C PHE A 561 -7.32 -7.56 8.80
N SER A 562 -6.57 -7.44 9.90
CA SER A 562 -6.87 -8.15 11.15
C SER A 562 -6.40 -7.38 12.39
N CYS A 563 -7.02 -7.72 13.53
CA CYS A 563 -6.68 -7.18 14.83
C CYS A 563 -6.38 -8.30 15.83
N TRP A 564 -5.41 -8.06 16.70
CA TRP A 564 -4.86 -9.06 17.59
C TRP A 564 -4.59 -8.48 18.97
N ARG A 565 -4.78 -9.29 20.00
CA ARG A 565 -4.31 -9.00 21.36
C ARG A 565 -3.31 -10.04 21.83
N PRO A 566 -2.27 -9.66 22.59
CA PRO A 566 -1.46 -10.61 23.32
C PRO A 566 -2.35 -11.53 24.17
N ALA A 567 -2.28 -12.85 23.97
CA ALA A 567 -2.89 -13.82 24.88
C ALA A 567 -2.11 -13.85 26.21
N HIS A 568 -2.78 -13.68 27.34
CA HIS A 568 -2.15 -13.96 28.63
C HIS A 568 -2.06 -15.48 28.79
N ASN A 569 -0.86 -15.99 29.03
CA ASN A 569 -0.64 -17.39 29.38
C ASN A 569 -1.08 -17.64 30.81
#